data_AF-I3DWB8-F1
#
_entry.id   AF-I3DWB8-F1
#
_cell.length_a   1.000
_cell.length_b   1.000
_cell.length_c   1.000
_cell.angle_alpha   90.00
_cell.angle_beta   90.00
_cell.angle_gamma   90.00
#
_symmetry.space_group_name_H-M   'P 1'
#
loop_
_entity.id
_entity.type
_entity.pdbx_description
1 polymer ?
#
loop_
_entity_poly.entity_id
_entity_poly.type
_entity_poly.pdbx_seq_one_letter_code
_entity_poly.pdbx_strand_id
1 'polypeptide(L)'
;MLFINGDLFLLAYIIVKNYSRLIIERMEDMDKRKKPKYKIGDTVVITIYGTVGKVTDVKYLSGVYVYEINNSEGLYLESSLQKLSEYEGEIIEKEHIDIDYKYLFGDLVHVQGFGTELFKVVGFRTEIWRYKDNAWEDVIYELSRVSDGEWLEAGEDELTLVADADSADIFIQKLGLLSYVNKHHDPHAQKKTEMKNSFRKAEKEYLKKKHERKELIDGLLDIYNDYRTLYEMFHDKEYEQVMRVVIRKLKMIVNKD
;
A
#
# COMPACT_ATOMS: atom_id res chain seq x y z
N MET A 1 -29.64 45.82 59.72
CA MET A 1 -28.79 45.68 58.51
C MET A 1 -29.15 44.36 57.85
N LEU A 2 -29.87 44.38 56.73
CA LEU A 2 -30.12 43.21 55.86
C LEU A 2 -30.70 43.71 54.53
N PHE A 3 -29.80 44.18 53.66
CA PHE A 3 -30.08 44.51 52.26
C PHE A 3 -29.77 43.27 51.41
N ILE A 4 -30.73 42.36 51.19
CA ILE A 4 -30.52 41.20 50.28
C ILE A 4 -31.79 40.80 49.51
N ASN A 5 -32.68 41.74 49.16
CA ASN A 5 -33.88 41.42 48.37
C ASN A 5 -33.97 42.15 47.01
N GLY A 6 -33.12 43.14 46.73
CA GLY A 6 -33.12 43.85 45.44
C GLY A 6 -32.37 43.10 44.32
N ASP A 7 -31.25 42.47 44.65
CA ASP A 7 -30.36 41.85 43.65
C ASP A 7 -30.93 40.56 43.05
N LEU A 8 -31.71 39.79 43.81
CA LEU A 8 -32.31 38.55 43.30
C LEU A 8 -33.36 38.83 42.21
N PHE A 9 -34.15 39.89 42.38
CA PHE A 9 -35.14 40.31 41.39
C PHE A 9 -34.49 40.86 40.13
N LEU A 10 -33.38 41.60 40.27
CA LEU A 10 -32.62 42.11 39.13
C LEU A 10 -31.99 40.96 38.33
N LEU A 11 -31.43 39.96 39.03
CA LEU A 11 -30.82 38.79 38.40
C LEU A 11 -31.88 37.95 37.64
N ALA A 12 -33.03 37.70 38.26
CA ALA A 12 -34.13 36.98 37.62
C ALA A 12 -34.65 37.73 36.38
N TYR A 13 -34.81 39.05 36.47
CA TYR A 13 -35.23 39.89 35.34
C TYR A 13 -34.22 39.86 34.18
N ILE A 14 -32.90 39.92 34.48
CA ILE A 14 -31.84 39.84 33.46
C ILE A 14 -31.85 38.46 32.77
N ILE A 15 -32.01 37.37 33.54
CA ILE A 15 -32.07 36.01 32.99
C ILE A 15 -33.27 35.86 32.05
N VAL A 16 -34.47 36.28 32.49
CA VAL A 16 -35.69 36.19 31.67
C VAL A 16 -35.58 37.07 30.43
N LYS A 17 -35.03 38.28 30.55
CA LYS A 17 -34.83 39.19 29.42
C LYS A 17 -33.82 38.64 28.40
N ASN A 18 -32.73 38.04 28.87
CA ASN A 18 -31.73 37.43 27.99
C ASN A 18 -32.28 36.17 27.30
N TYR A 19 -33.04 35.32 28.01
CA TYR A 19 -33.73 34.18 27.40
C TYR A 19 -34.76 34.62 26.37
N SER A 20 -35.56 35.64 26.68
CA SER A 20 -36.55 36.18 25.74
C SER A 20 -35.87 36.78 24.52
N ARG A 21 -34.76 37.50 24.69
CA ARG A 21 -33.95 38.05 23.59
C ARG A 21 -33.34 36.95 22.73
N LEU A 22 -32.79 35.90 23.33
CA LEU A 22 -32.27 34.73 22.61
C LEU A 22 -33.37 34.03 21.82
N ILE A 23 -34.59 33.91 22.36
CA ILE A 23 -35.73 33.33 21.64
C ILE A 23 -36.14 34.24 20.48
N ILE A 24 -36.24 35.55 20.69
CA ILE A 24 -36.58 36.53 19.63
C ILE A 24 -35.52 36.55 18.54
N GLU A 25 -34.23 36.60 18.89
CA GLU A 25 -33.11 36.51 17.93
C GLU A 25 -33.17 35.19 17.15
N ARG A 26 -33.49 34.06 17.81
CA ARG A 26 -33.67 32.75 17.14
C ARG A 26 -34.91 32.70 16.24
N MET A 27 -35.97 33.42 16.59
CA MET A 27 -37.20 33.55 15.79
C MET A 27 -36.99 34.50 14.60
N GLU A 28 -36.26 35.60 14.77
CA GLU A 28 -35.85 36.50 13.68
C GLU A 28 -34.89 35.80 12.69
N ASP A 29 -34.00 34.93 13.18
CA ASP A 29 -33.16 34.06 12.35
C ASP A 29 -33.94 32.92 11.66
N MET A 30 -35.15 32.59 12.13
CA MET A 30 -36.05 31.64 11.45
C MET A 30 -36.77 32.29 10.27
N ASP A 31 -37.15 33.56 10.38
CA ASP A 31 -37.86 34.30 9.32
C ASP A 31 -36.94 34.74 8.17
N LYS A 32 -35.61 34.77 8.37
CA LYS A 32 -34.62 35.10 7.32
C LYS A 32 -34.07 33.87 6.58
N ARG A 33 -34.51 32.65 6.92
CA ARG A 33 -34.02 31.43 6.26
C ARG A 33 -34.55 31.39 4.83
N LYS A 34 -33.65 31.38 3.84
CA LYS A 34 -34.01 31.02 2.48
C LYS A 34 -34.68 29.65 2.52
N LYS A 35 -35.77 29.44 1.79
CA LYS A 35 -36.42 28.12 1.74
C LYS A 35 -35.48 27.13 1.04
N PRO A 36 -35.46 25.84 1.42
CA PRO A 36 -34.69 24.84 0.70
C PRO A 36 -35.17 24.78 -0.76
N LYS A 37 -34.23 24.72 -1.70
CA LYS A 37 -34.54 24.63 -3.13
C LYS A 37 -35.20 23.31 -3.51
N TYR A 38 -34.83 22.21 -2.86
CA TYR A 38 -35.36 20.86 -3.12
C TYR A 38 -36.15 20.33 -1.93
N LYS A 39 -37.10 19.44 -2.21
CA LYS A 39 -37.95 18.80 -1.19
C LYS A 39 -37.71 17.30 -1.17
N ILE A 40 -38.00 16.68 -0.02
CA ILE A 40 -38.05 15.23 0.11
C ILE A 40 -38.98 14.68 -0.97
N GLY A 41 -38.46 13.74 -1.75
CA GLY A 41 -39.14 13.12 -2.87
C GLY A 41 -38.77 13.67 -4.25
N ASP A 42 -38.13 14.84 -4.34
CA ASP A 42 -37.64 15.39 -5.60
C ASP A 42 -36.59 14.47 -6.22
N THR A 43 -36.64 14.30 -7.54
CA THR A 43 -35.60 13.60 -8.31
C THR A 43 -34.59 14.60 -8.83
N VAL A 44 -33.34 14.45 -8.41
CA VAL A 44 -32.25 15.37 -8.67
C VAL A 44 -31.06 14.62 -9.29
N VAL A 45 -30.29 15.32 -10.09
CA VAL A 45 -28.99 14.90 -10.60
C VAL A 45 -27.93 15.43 -9.65
N ILE A 46 -27.10 14.53 -9.13
CA ILE A 46 -25.87 14.89 -8.41
C ILE A 46 -24.85 15.31 -9.46
N THR A 47 -24.67 16.62 -9.64
CA THR A 47 -23.92 17.18 -10.77
C THR A 47 -22.45 16.78 -10.77
N ILE A 48 -21.87 16.52 -9.58
CA ILE A 48 -20.48 16.08 -9.42
C ILE A 48 -20.24 14.69 -10.03
N TYR A 49 -21.25 13.80 -9.99
CA TYR A 49 -21.12 12.40 -10.41
C TYR A 49 -21.95 12.04 -11.65
N GLY A 50 -22.83 12.95 -12.09
CA GLY A 50 -23.79 12.69 -13.16
C GLY A 50 -24.79 11.57 -12.83
N THR A 51 -25.03 11.31 -11.54
CA THR A 51 -25.95 10.26 -11.08
C THR A 51 -27.30 10.86 -10.71
N VAL A 52 -28.36 10.08 -10.88
CA VAL A 52 -29.73 10.48 -10.53
C VAL A 52 -30.11 9.86 -9.19
N GLY A 53 -30.74 10.64 -8.32
CA GLY A 53 -31.23 10.16 -7.05
C GLY A 53 -32.45 10.93 -6.56
N LYS A 54 -33.05 10.42 -5.49
CA LYS A 54 -34.22 10.99 -4.85
C LYS A 54 -33.82 11.60 -3.51
N VAL A 55 -34.27 12.83 -3.25
CA VAL A 55 -34.05 13.48 -1.96
C VAL A 55 -34.81 12.70 -0.88
N THR A 56 -34.09 12.16 0.10
CA THR A 56 -34.64 11.39 1.22
C THR A 56 -34.73 12.22 2.50
N ASP A 57 -33.83 13.17 2.70
CA ASP A 57 -33.86 14.08 3.84
C ASP A 57 -33.27 15.46 3.51
N VAL A 58 -33.67 16.48 4.28
CA VAL A 58 -33.19 17.87 4.15
C VAL A 58 -32.81 18.41 5.53
N LYS A 59 -31.53 18.72 5.72
CA LYS A 59 -30.97 19.23 6.98
C LYS A 59 -30.48 20.66 6.79
N TYR A 60 -30.54 21.48 7.83
CA TYR A 60 -29.97 22.84 7.83
C TYR A 60 -28.75 22.87 8.74
N LEU A 61 -27.56 23.00 8.16
CA LEU A 61 -26.27 22.96 8.86
C LEU A 61 -25.44 24.18 8.47
N SER A 62 -24.84 24.86 9.45
CA SER A 62 -23.89 25.96 9.21
C SER A 62 -24.39 27.06 8.25
N GLY A 63 -25.69 27.38 8.27
CA GLY A 63 -26.26 28.43 7.43
C GLY A 63 -26.68 27.98 6.03
N VAL A 64 -26.53 26.70 5.69
CA VAL A 64 -26.89 26.14 4.37
C VAL A 64 -27.80 24.92 4.50
N TYR A 65 -28.61 24.68 3.46
CA TYR A 65 -29.34 23.44 3.32
C TYR A 65 -28.46 22.37 2.69
N VAL A 66 -28.49 21.20 3.31
CA VAL A 66 -27.83 19.99 2.81
C VAL A 66 -28.86 18.88 2.67
N TYR A 67 -28.63 18.01 1.70
CA TYR A 67 -29.61 17.07 1.21
C TYR A 67 -29.06 15.66 1.30
N GLU A 68 -29.85 14.74 1.82
CA GLU A 68 -29.58 13.31 1.78
C GLU A 68 -30.25 12.71 0.55
N ILE A 69 -29.54 11.86 -0.19
CA ILE A 69 -30.02 11.29 -1.46
C ILE A 69 -30.03 9.77 -1.36
N ASN A 70 -31.14 9.12 -1.72
CA ASN A 70 -31.28 7.65 -1.70
C ASN A 70 -30.94 6.97 -0.36
N ASN A 71 -31.16 7.64 0.78
CA ASN A 71 -30.75 7.18 2.11
C ASN A 71 -29.22 6.95 2.22
N SER A 72 -28.43 7.69 1.45
CA SER A 72 -26.96 7.63 1.53
C SER A 72 -26.48 8.22 2.85
N GLU A 73 -25.34 7.72 3.37
CA GLU A 73 -24.69 8.33 4.54
C GLU A 73 -24.13 9.74 4.27
N GLY A 74 -23.91 10.09 2.99
CA GLY A 74 -23.40 11.40 2.57
C GLY A 74 -24.47 12.50 2.47
N LEU A 75 -24.05 13.75 2.70
CA LEU A 75 -24.86 14.96 2.55
C LEU A 75 -24.36 15.81 1.39
N TYR A 76 -25.28 16.28 0.55
CA TYR A 76 -25.01 17.05 -0.65
C TYR A 76 -25.38 18.52 -0.45
N LEU A 77 -24.55 19.42 -0.97
CA LEU A 77 -24.86 20.85 -1.00
C LEU A 77 -25.90 21.14 -2.09
N GLU A 78 -26.71 22.18 -1.87
CA GLU A 78 -27.70 22.64 -2.87
C GLU A 78 -27.09 22.89 -4.26
N SER A 79 -25.85 23.42 -4.31
CA SER A 79 -25.12 23.71 -5.55
C SER A 79 -24.64 22.47 -6.29
N SER A 80 -24.59 21.30 -5.63
CA SER A 80 -24.19 20.02 -6.23
C SER A 80 -25.36 19.22 -6.80
N LEU A 81 -26.56 19.80 -6.76
CA LEU A 81 -27.80 19.17 -7.19
C LEU A 81 -28.49 20.03 -8.25
N GLN A 82 -29.11 19.37 -9.22
CA GLN A 82 -29.96 19.99 -10.23
C GLN A 82 -31.23 19.15 -10.39
N LYS A 83 -32.40 19.75 -10.63
CA LYS A 83 -33.58 18.94 -10.90
C LYS A 83 -33.38 18.15 -12.19
N LEU A 84 -33.79 16.88 -12.18
CA LEU A 84 -33.70 16.04 -13.39
C LEU A 84 -34.44 16.66 -14.58
N SER A 85 -35.57 17.31 -14.35
CA SER A 85 -36.35 18.00 -15.40
C SER A 85 -35.65 19.21 -16.01
N GLU A 86 -34.66 19.76 -15.31
CA GLU A 86 -33.91 20.96 -15.71
C GLU A 86 -32.48 20.61 -16.13
N TYR A 87 -32.10 19.32 -16.08
CA TYR A 87 -30.77 18.87 -16.43
C TYR A 87 -30.69 18.63 -17.94
N GLU A 88 -30.11 19.60 -18.65
CA GLU A 88 -29.60 19.37 -20.00
C GLU A 88 -28.36 18.49 -19.87
N GLY A 89 -28.53 17.19 -20.10
CA GLY A 89 -27.46 16.22 -19.93
C GLY A 89 -26.27 16.58 -20.81
N GLU A 90 -25.15 16.93 -20.19
CA GLU A 90 -23.88 16.80 -20.86
C GLU A 90 -23.60 15.31 -21.01
N ILE A 91 -23.25 14.87 -22.23
CA ILE A 91 -22.69 13.54 -22.44
C ILE A 91 -21.34 13.60 -21.72
N ILE A 92 -21.33 13.22 -20.44
CA ILE A 92 -20.09 12.96 -19.74
C ILE A 92 -19.57 11.69 -20.41
N GLU A 93 -18.62 11.85 -21.34
CA GLU A 93 -17.79 10.76 -21.83
C GLU A 93 -17.10 10.15 -20.61
N LYS A 94 -17.74 9.13 -20.05
CA LYS A 94 -17.15 8.34 -18.98
C LYS A 94 -16.10 7.49 -19.64
N GLU A 95 -14.86 7.88 -19.45
CA GLU A 95 -13.77 7.00 -19.75
C GLU A 95 -13.68 5.90 -18.69
N HIS A 96 -13.55 4.67 -19.16
CA HIS A 96 -13.23 3.53 -18.33
C HIS A 96 -11.73 3.27 -18.47
N ILE A 97 -11.01 3.28 -17.35
CA ILE A 97 -9.58 2.99 -17.30
C ILE A 97 -9.43 1.69 -16.52
N ASP A 98 -9.01 0.64 -17.21
CA ASP A 98 -8.64 -0.64 -16.63
C ASP A 98 -7.12 -0.69 -16.51
N ILE A 99 -6.62 -0.85 -15.27
CA ILE A 99 -5.18 -0.91 -14.97
C ILE A 99 -4.88 -2.29 -14.38
N ASP A 100 -4.04 -3.05 -15.07
CA ASP A 100 -3.58 -4.37 -14.61
C ASP A 100 -2.16 -4.25 -14.02
N TYR A 101 -2.04 -4.50 -12.71
CA TYR A 101 -0.75 -4.49 -12.03
C TYR A 101 -0.07 -5.85 -12.08
N LYS A 102 1.20 -5.87 -12.47
CA LYS A 102 1.98 -7.11 -12.57
C LYS A 102 2.47 -7.64 -11.23
N TYR A 103 2.78 -6.74 -10.30
CA TYR A 103 3.24 -7.08 -8.95
C TYR A 103 2.29 -6.51 -7.91
N LEU A 104 2.12 -7.23 -6.80
CA LEU A 104 1.20 -6.89 -5.72
C LEU A 104 1.95 -6.60 -4.43
N PHE A 105 1.23 -6.01 -3.47
CA PHE A 105 1.78 -5.75 -2.13
C PHE A 105 2.34 -7.02 -1.50
N GLY A 106 3.55 -6.93 -0.97
CA GLY A 106 4.23 -8.03 -0.29
C GLY A 106 5.07 -8.93 -1.20
N ASP A 107 4.93 -8.83 -2.52
CA ASP A 107 5.77 -9.57 -3.46
C ASP A 107 7.26 -9.22 -3.27
N LEU A 108 8.12 -10.23 -3.41
CA LEU A 108 9.56 -10.06 -3.46
C LEU A 108 10.03 -9.97 -4.89
N VAL A 109 10.81 -8.93 -5.17
CA VAL A 109 11.34 -8.62 -6.48
C VAL A 109 12.85 -8.36 -6.43
N HIS A 110 13.50 -8.58 -7.56
CA HIS A 110 14.80 -8.00 -7.88
C HIS A 110 14.62 -6.74 -8.70
N VAL A 111 15.47 -5.75 -8.44
CA VAL A 111 15.55 -4.50 -9.22
C VAL A 111 16.82 -4.52 -10.05
N GLN A 112 16.72 -4.20 -11.34
CA GLN A 112 17.89 -4.09 -12.22
C GLN A 112 18.91 -3.08 -11.66
N GLY A 113 20.20 -3.43 -11.71
CA GLY A 113 21.27 -2.58 -11.19
C GLY A 113 21.58 -2.74 -9.69
N PHE A 114 20.74 -3.42 -8.91
CA PHE A 114 20.94 -3.64 -7.46
C PHE A 114 21.51 -5.03 -7.11
N GLY A 115 22.06 -5.75 -8.10
CA GLY A 115 22.76 -7.01 -7.87
C GLY A 115 21.85 -8.13 -7.38
N THR A 116 22.16 -8.69 -6.20
CA THR A 116 21.40 -9.79 -5.57
C THR A 116 20.49 -9.31 -4.45
N GLU A 117 20.37 -8.00 -4.25
CA GLU A 117 19.49 -7.44 -3.23
C GLU A 117 18.02 -7.74 -3.55
N LEU A 118 17.25 -7.99 -2.50
CA LEU A 118 15.82 -8.28 -2.58
C LEU A 118 15.03 -7.11 -2.02
N PHE A 119 13.90 -6.85 -2.67
CA PHE A 119 13.00 -5.77 -2.31
C PHE A 119 11.58 -6.33 -2.16
N LYS A 120 10.85 -5.84 -1.17
CA LYS A 120 9.42 -6.10 -0.99
C LYS A 120 8.62 -4.95 -1.58
N VAL A 121 7.59 -5.26 -2.36
CA VAL A 121 6.64 -4.26 -2.87
C VAL A 121 5.79 -3.74 -1.72
N VAL A 122 5.84 -2.43 -1.48
CA VAL A 122 5.11 -1.75 -0.39
C VAL A 122 4.11 -0.72 -0.89
N GLY A 123 4.20 -0.33 -2.15
CA GLY A 123 3.33 0.64 -2.80
C GLY A 123 3.45 0.55 -4.32
N PHE A 124 2.47 1.11 -5.02
CA PHE A 124 2.56 1.41 -6.43
C PHE A 124 1.56 2.51 -6.79
N ARG A 125 1.86 3.26 -7.84
CA ARG A 125 0.98 4.29 -8.39
C ARG A 125 1.02 4.24 -9.91
N THR A 126 -0.09 4.63 -10.52
CA THR A 126 -0.17 4.83 -11.97
C THR A 126 -0.29 6.32 -12.25
N GLU A 127 0.58 6.81 -13.13
CA GLU A 127 0.57 8.19 -13.60
C GLU A 127 0.03 8.20 -15.04
N ILE A 128 -1.04 8.95 -15.27
CA ILE A 128 -1.70 9.05 -16.58
C ILE A 128 -1.68 10.50 -17.03
N TRP A 129 -1.05 10.75 -18.17
CA TRP A 129 -1.00 12.07 -18.79
C TRP A 129 -1.90 12.12 -20.01
N ARG A 130 -2.73 13.15 -20.11
CA ARG A 130 -3.60 13.41 -21.25
C ARG A 130 -3.27 14.74 -21.89
N TYR A 131 -2.96 14.68 -23.18
CA TYR A 131 -2.76 15.83 -24.05
C TYR A 131 -3.79 15.78 -25.18
N LYS A 132 -3.91 16.88 -25.91
CA LYS A 132 -4.85 17.02 -27.02
C LYS A 132 -4.78 15.88 -28.04
N ASP A 133 -3.56 15.40 -28.32
CA ASP A 133 -3.29 14.40 -29.36
C ASP A 133 -2.56 13.15 -28.85
N ASN A 134 -2.22 13.07 -27.56
CA ASN A 134 -1.41 11.98 -26.99
C ASN A 134 -1.85 11.63 -25.57
N ALA A 135 -1.63 10.38 -25.18
CA ALA A 135 -1.75 9.93 -23.80
C ALA A 135 -0.54 9.06 -23.43
N TRP A 136 -0.12 9.14 -22.17
CA TRP A 136 0.93 8.30 -21.60
C TRP A 136 0.43 7.70 -20.29
N GLU A 137 0.86 6.49 -20.01
CA GLU A 137 0.59 5.76 -18.78
C GLU A 137 1.90 5.16 -18.31
N ASP A 138 2.21 5.32 -17.02
CA ASP A 138 3.36 4.71 -16.38
C ASP A 138 2.99 4.15 -15.01
N VAL A 139 3.57 3.01 -14.64
CA VAL A 139 3.35 2.34 -13.35
C VAL A 139 4.64 2.31 -12.58
N ILE A 140 4.64 2.99 -11.43
CA ILE A 140 5.80 3.16 -10.58
C ILE A 140 5.59 2.36 -9.30
N TYR A 141 6.53 1.47 -9.00
CA TYR A 141 6.51 0.64 -7.82
C TYR A 141 7.36 1.24 -6.71
N GLU A 142 6.81 1.25 -5.50
CA GLU A 142 7.50 1.63 -4.28
C GLU A 142 7.94 0.38 -3.53
N LEU A 143 9.23 0.34 -3.21
CA LEU A 143 9.91 -0.85 -2.74
C LEU A 143 10.62 -0.58 -1.43
N SER A 144 10.70 -1.59 -0.57
CA SER A 144 11.54 -1.58 0.63
C SER A 144 12.56 -2.72 0.57
N ARG A 145 13.85 -2.40 0.70
CA ARG A 145 14.92 -3.39 0.69
C ARG A 145 14.81 -4.30 1.91
N VAL A 146 14.94 -5.60 1.70
CA VAL A 146 14.76 -6.59 2.78
C VAL A 146 15.86 -6.51 3.85
N SER A 147 17.07 -6.07 3.50
CA SER A 147 18.23 -6.06 4.42
C SER A 147 18.15 -4.97 5.49
N ASP A 148 17.71 -3.78 5.13
CA ASP A 148 17.81 -2.56 5.94
C ASP A 148 16.54 -1.70 5.92
N GLY A 149 15.56 -2.06 5.09
CA GLY A 149 14.32 -1.31 4.92
C GLY A 149 14.44 -0.07 4.03
N GLU A 150 15.59 0.16 3.39
CA GLU A 150 15.79 1.33 2.51
C GLU A 150 14.75 1.35 1.40
N TRP A 151 14.19 2.53 1.16
CA TRP A 151 13.12 2.74 0.21
C TRP A 151 13.67 3.10 -1.18
N LEU A 152 12.99 2.64 -2.23
CA LEU A 152 13.35 2.87 -3.63
C LEU A 152 12.08 2.91 -4.51
N GLU A 153 12.10 3.71 -5.57
CA GLU A 153 11.15 3.64 -6.68
C GLU A 153 11.79 3.00 -7.91
N ALA A 154 11.01 2.20 -8.62
CA ALA A 154 11.43 1.56 -9.86
C ALA A 154 10.23 1.38 -10.81
N GLY A 155 10.51 1.42 -12.11
CA GLY A 155 9.52 1.11 -13.15
C GLY A 155 9.19 -0.37 -13.21
N GLU A 156 8.00 -0.73 -13.74
CA GLU A 156 7.58 -2.13 -13.85
C GLU A 156 8.58 -3.00 -14.65
N ASP A 157 9.24 -2.42 -15.66
CA ASP A 157 10.21 -3.07 -16.53
C ASP A 157 11.56 -3.35 -15.86
N GLU A 158 11.87 -2.63 -14.78
CA GLU A 158 13.08 -2.81 -13.98
C GLU A 158 12.94 -3.96 -12.96
N LEU A 159 11.73 -4.50 -12.79
CA LEU A 159 11.44 -5.51 -11.77
C LEU A 159 11.39 -6.93 -12.32
N THR A 160 11.81 -7.87 -11.48
CA THR A 160 11.64 -9.31 -11.73
C THR A 160 11.12 -9.99 -10.46
N LEU A 161 9.96 -10.67 -10.56
CA LEU A 161 9.39 -11.43 -9.45
C LEU A 161 10.33 -12.55 -9.00
N VAL A 162 10.52 -12.63 -7.69
CA VAL A 162 11.28 -13.68 -7.01
C VAL A 162 10.34 -14.62 -6.25
N ALA A 163 9.39 -14.05 -5.51
CA ALA A 163 8.38 -14.78 -4.77
C ALA A 163 7.13 -13.91 -4.62
N ASP A 164 5.96 -14.53 -4.69
CA ASP A 164 4.70 -13.86 -4.36
C ASP A 164 4.62 -13.52 -2.86
N ALA A 165 3.68 -12.65 -2.49
CA ALA A 165 3.47 -12.24 -1.11
C ALA A 165 3.26 -13.42 -0.13
N ASP A 166 2.59 -14.48 -0.56
CA ASP A 166 2.30 -15.66 0.27
C ASP A 166 3.56 -16.45 0.61
N SER A 167 4.52 -16.51 -0.32
CA SER A 167 5.78 -17.27 -0.17
C SER A 167 6.98 -16.39 0.18
N ALA A 168 6.84 -15.07 0.16
CA ALA A 168 7.89 -14.09 0.40
C ALA A 168 8.64 -14.33 1.74
N ASP A 169 7.92 -14.45 2.84
CA ASP A 169 8.53 -14.58 4.15
C ASP A 169 9.25 -15.93 4.31
N ILE A 170 8.71 -17.00 3.73
CA ILE A 170 9.35 -18.32 3.67
C ILE A 170 10.64 -18.24 2.84
N PHE A 171 10.64 -17.48 1.74
CA PHE A 171 11.82 -17.28 0.90
C PHE A 171 12.93 -16.56 1.66
N ILE A 172 12.60 -15.48 2.38
CA ILE A 172 13.55 -14.73 3.23
C ILE A 172 14.12 -15.63 4.33
N GLN A 173 13.26 -16.41 5.02
CA GLN A 173 13.72 -17.34 6.06
C GLN A 173 14.68 -18.39 5.50
N LYS A 174 14.34 -19.00 4.34
CA LYS A 174 15.23 -19.95 3.66
C LYS A 174 16.57 -19.32 3.28
N LEU A 175 16.58 -18.07 2.82
CA LEU A 175 17.81 -17.33 2.51
C LEU A 175 18.64 -17.01 3.77
N GLY A 176 17.97 -16.61 4.86
CA GLY A 176 18.61 -16.36 6.15
C GLY A 176 19.25 -17.61 6.75
N LEU A 177 18.58 -18.76 6.66
CA LEU A 177 19.12 -20.06 7.08
C LEU A 177 20.36 -20.46 6.25
N LEU A 178 20.31 -20.30 4.93
CA LEU A 178 21.46 -20.54 4.05
C LEU A 178 22.66 -19.64 4.41
N SER A 179 22.40 -18.38 4.75
CA SER A 179 23.43 -17.41 5.15
C SER A 179 24.07 -17.74 6.50
N TYR A 180 23.29 -18.29 7.44
CA TYR A 180 23.76 -18.73 8.75
C TYR A 180 24.65 -19.97 8.65
N VAL A 181 24.26 -20.95 7.81
CA VAL A 181 25.07 -22.16 7.54
C VAL A 181 26.42 -21.79 6.90
N ASN A 182 26.45 -20.78 6.02
CA ASN A 182 27.70 -20.28 5.44
C ASN A 182 28.62 -19.54 6.46
N LYS A 183 28.08 -18.92 7.52
CA LYS A 183 28.88 -18.19 8.52
C LYS A 183 29.57 -19.09 9.55
N HIS A 184 29.07 -20.31 9.77
CA HIS A 184 29.65 -21.25 10.74
C HIS A 184 30.84 -22.06 10.21
N HIS A 185 31.31 -21.80 9.00
CA HIS A 185 32.45 -22.51 8.41
C HIS A 185 33.79 -21.75 8.45
N ASP A 186 33.93 -20.68 9.24
CA ASP A 186 35.24 -20.02 9.41
C ASP A 186 35.56 -19.63 10.86
N PRO A 187 36.31 -20.47 11.61
CA PRO A 187 36.92 -20.08 12.88
C PRO A 187 38.33 -19.48 12.75
N HIS A 188 38.86 -19.18 11.55
CA HIS A 188 40.27 -18.83 11.38
C HIS A 188 40.56 -17.59 10.52
N ALA A 189 39.94 -16.46 10.86
CA ALA A 189 40.44 -15.16 10.44
C ALA A 189 41.42 -14.55 11.48
N GLN A 190 42.62 -15.14 11.61
CA GLN A 190 43.77 -14.43 12.18
C GLN A 190 44.81 -14.12 11.12
N LYS A 191 45.05 -12.81 10.94
CA LYS A 191 46.28 -12.15 10.48
C LYS A 191 46.94 -12.67 9.19
N LYS A 192 47.03 -11.79 8.17
CA LYS A 192 48.32 -11.18 7.75
C LYS A 192 48.18 -10.30 6.50
N THR A 193 48.64 -9.06 6.67
CA THR A 193 49.70 -8.39 5.91
C THR A 193 49.62 -8.33 4.38
N GLU A 194 49.57 -7.09 3.91
CA GLU A 194 49.81 -6.64 2.54
C GLU A 194 51.18 -7.08 1.99
N MET A 195 51.22 -7.63 0.77
CA MET A 195 51.88 -7.04 -0.43
C MET A 195 52.20 -8.05 -1.55
N LYS A 196 51.87 -7.61 -2.78
CA LYS A 196 52.55 -7.83 -4.10
C LYS A 196 52.61 -9.23 -4.74
N ASN A 197 51.93 -9.39 -5.89
CA ASN A 197 52.53 -9.56 -7.23
C ASN A 197 51.47 -9.93 -8.29
N SER A 198 51.43 -9.17 -9.39
CA SER A 198 50.31 -9.06 -10.34
C SER A 198 50.33 -10.04 -11.53
N PHE A 199 50.99 -11.20 -11.42
CA PHE A 199 51.05 -12.18 -12.53
C PHE A 199 50.58 -13.59 -12.17
N ARG A 200 49.82 -13.74 -11.07
CA ARG A 200 49.20 -15.01 -10.62
C ARG A 200 47.69 -14.88 -10.33
N LYS A 201 47.02 -13.84 -10.85
CA LYS A 201 45.59 -13.60 -10.57
C LYS A 201 44.67 -14.62 -11.24
N ALA A 202 44.85 -14.89 -12.54
CA ALA A 202 43.94 -15.76 -13.30
C ALA A 202 43.96 -17.23 -12.84
N GLU A 203 45.15 -17.80 -12.56
CA GLU A 203 45.28 -19.17 -12.07
C GLU A 203 44.78 -19.31 -10.62
N LYS A 204 45.06 -18.32 -9.77
CA LYS A 204 44.55 -18.27 -8.39
C LYS A 204 43.04 -18.08 -8.36
N GLU A 205 42.46 -17.26 -9.25
CA GLU A 205 41.02 -17.09 -9.40
C GLU A 205 40.33 -18.33 -9.95
N TYR A 206 40.95 -19.06 -10.88
CA TYR A 206 40.43 -20.33 -11.39
C TYR A 206 40.41 -21.41 -10.30
N LEU A 207 41.51 -21.55 -9.55
CA LEU A 207 41.60 -22.46 -8.41
C LEU A 207 40.63 -22.07 -7.29
N LYS A 208 40.44 -20.76 -7.04
CA LYS A 208 39.47 -20.25 -6.06
C LYS A 208 38.03 -20.56 -6.49
N LYS A 209 37.67 -20.33 -7.75
CA LYS A 209 36.35 -20.67 -8.28
C LYS A 209 36.06 -22.18 -8.23
N LYS A 210 37.08 -23.00 -8.47
CA LYS A 210 36.98 -24.46 -8.35
C LYS A 210 36.78 -24.90 -6.88
N HIS A 211 37.47 -24.24 -5.96
CA HIS A 211 37.32 -24.47 -4.51
C HIS A 211 35.92 -24.05 -4.03
N GLU A 212 35.51 -22.82 -4.34
CA GLU A 212 34.19 -22.25 -4.01
C GLU A 212 33.05 -23.12 -4.57
N ARG A 213 33.22 -23.64 -5.79
CA ARG A 213 32.25 -24.57 -6.39
C ARG A 213 32.20 -25.91 -5.65
N LYS A 214 33.35 -26.44 -5.25
CA LYS A 214 33.40 -27.69 -4.48
C LYS A 214 32.72 -27.52 -3.12
N GLU A 215 33.02 -26.43 -2.42
CA GLU A 215 32.38 -26.10 -1.13
C GLU A 215 30.87 -25.91 -1.26
N LEU A 216 30.42 -25.26 -2.34
CA LEU A 216 29.00 -25.13 -2.63
C LEU A 216 28.32 -26.48 -2.87
N ILE A 217 28.98 -27.39 -3.60
CA ILE A 217 28.46 -28.74 -3.85
C ILE A 217 28.41 -29.53 -2.54
N ASP A 218 29.47 -29.51 -1.74
CA ASP A 218 29.55 -30.24 -0.48
C ASP A 218 28.47 -29.72 0.51
N GLY A 219 28.31 -28.40 0.65
CA GLY A 219 27.25 -27.83 1.51
C GLY A 219 25.83 -28.13 1.03
N LEU A 220 25.59 -28.19 -0.29
CA LEU A 220 24.29 -28.62 -0.82
C LEU A 220 24.03 -30.10 -0.55
N LEU A 221 25.06 -30.96 -0.60
CA LEU A 221 24.93 -32.38 -0.29
C LEU A 221 24.64 -32.60 1.20
N ASP A 222 25.26 -31.83 2.09
CA ASP A 222 24.99 -31.91 3.53
C ASP A 222 23.54 -31.54 3.84
N ILE A 223 23.03 -30.44 3.28
CA ILE A 223 21.61 -30.06 3.42
C ILE A 223 20.70 -31.16 2.90
N TYR A 224 21.02 -31.77 1.76
CA TYR A 224 20.22 -32.88 1.22
C TYR A 224 20.17 -34.05 2.21
N ASN A 225 21.30 -34.43 2.79
CA ASN A 225 21.40 -35.56 3.71
C ASN A 225 20.68 -35.30 5.05
N ASP A 226 20.78 -34.08 5.57
CA ASP A 226 20.07 -33.69 6.80
C ASP A 226 18.55 -33.72 6.60
N TYR A 227 18.06 -33.10 5.52
CA TYR A 227 16.64 -33.08 5.21
C TYR A 227 16.09 -34.45 4.81
N ARG A 228 16.94 -35.30 4.21
CA ARG A 228 16.60 -36.71 3.99
C ARG A 228 16.39 -37.44 5.32
N THR A 229 17.28 -37.24 6.28
CA THR A 229 17.15 -37.83 7.62
C THR A 229 15.87 -37.35 8.30
N LEU A 230 15.56 -36.05 8.23
CA LEU A 230 14.31 -35.49 8.78
C LEU A 230 13.08 -36.07 8.07
N TYR A 231 13.12 -36.22 6.75
CA TYR A 231 12.04 -36.85 5.99
C TYR A 231 11.83 -38.32 6.38
N GLU A 232 12.91 -39.07 6.61
CA GLU A 232 12.85 -40.46 7.06
C GLU A 232 12.29 -40.58 8.50
N MET A 233 12.51 -39.56 9.35
CA MET A 233 12.03 -39.54 10.74
C MET A 233 10.57 -39.07 10.88
N PHE A 234 10.15 -38.08 10.10
CA PHE A 234 8.88 -37.37 10.30
C PHE A 234 7.90 -37.50 9.13
N HIS A 235 8.36 -37.96 7.96
CA HIS A 235 7.58 -38.13 6.74
C HIS A 235 6.80 -36.89 6.26
N ASP A 236 7.26 -35.70 6.65
CA ASP A 236 6.66 -34.44 6.22
C ASP A 236 7.04 -34.12 4.77
N LYS A 237 6.03 -33.80 3.95
CA LYS A 237 6.21 -33.43 2.54
C LYS A 237 7.03 -32.15 2.36
N GLU A 238 7.10 -31.28 3.36
CA GLU A 238 7.93 -30.07 3.30
C GLU A 238 9.42 -30.41 3.15
N TYR A 239 9.91 -31.44 3.86
CA TYR A 239 11.30 -31.89 3.73
C TYR A 239 11.61 -32.47 2.34
N GLU A 240 10.64 -33.15 1.73
CA GLU A 240 10.75 -33.66 0.36
C GLU A 240 10.88 -32.53 -0.68
N GLN A 241 10.19 -31.42 -0.45
CA GLN A 241 10.29 -30.24 -1.32
C GLN A 241 11.67 -29.59 -1.22
N VAL A 242 12.24 -29.48 -0.01
CA VAL A 242 13.60 -28.95 0.19
C VAL A 242 14.63 -29.82 -0.53
N MET A 243 14.55 -31.15 -0.38
CA MET A 243 15.40 -32.10 -1.10
C MET A 243 15.31 -31.93 -2.62
N ARG A 244 14.11 -31.71 -3.17
CA ARG A 244 13.92 -31.48 -4.62
C ARG A 244 14.57 -30.18 -5.11
N VAL A 245 14.50 -29.11 -4.34
CA VAL A 245 15.15 -27.83 -4.68
C VAL A 245 16.67 -27.97 -4.69
N VAL A 246 17.22 -28.66 -3.69
CA VAL A 246 18.67 -28.94 -3.62
C VAL A 246 19.14 -29.74 -4.82
N ILE A 247 18.43 -30.80 -5.22
CA ILE A 247 18.74 -31.58 -6.42
C ILE A 247 18.69 -30.71 -7.69
N ARG A 248 17.70 -29.83 -7.84
CA ARG A 248 17.63 -28.91 -9.01
C ARG A 248 18.84 -27.98 -9.04
N LYS A 249 19.24 -27.43 -7.91
CA LYS A 249 20.39 -26.52 -7.81
C LYS A 249 21.71 -27.24 -8.09
N LEU A 250 21.89 -28.46 -7.57
CA LEU A 250 23.03 -29.33 -7.91
C LEU A 250 23.08 -29.61 -9.43
N LYS A 251 21.95 -29.95 -10.06
CA LYS A 251 21.89 -30.15 -11.52
C LYS A 251 22.28 -28.89 -12.30
N MET A 252 21.86 -27.71 -11.86
CA MET A 252 22.24 -26.45 -12.51
C MET A 252 23.75 -26.15 -12.38
N ILE A 253 24.37 -26.53 -11.26
CA ILE A 253 25.82 -26.34 -11.03
C ILE A 253 26.63 -27.35 -11.84
N VAL A 254 26.13 -28.58 -12.02
CA VAL A 254 26.79 -29.62 -12.81
C VAL A 254 26.62 -29.39 -14.32
N ASN A 255 25.46 -28.91 -14.79
CA ASN A 255 25.20 -28.64 -16.21
C ASN A 255 25.78 -27.32 -16.76
N LYS A 256 26.45 -26.52 -15.91
CA LYS A 256 27.12 -25.26 -16.31
C LYS A 256 28.61 -25.45 -16.63
N ASP A 257 29.08 -26.70 -16.70
CA ASP A 257 30.31 -27.10 -17.40
C ASP A 257 29.98 -27.67 -18.79
#